data_AF-A0A9D1LGT8-F1
#
_entry.id   AF-A0A9D1LGT8-F1
#
_cell.length_a   1.000
_cell.length_b   1.000
_cell.length_c   1.000
_cell.angle_alpha   90.00
_cell.angle_beta   90.00
_cell.angle_gamma   90.00
#
_symmetry.space_group_name_H-M   'P 1'
#
loop_
_entity.id
_entity.type
_entity.pdbx_description
1 polymer ?
#
loop_
_entity_poly.entity_id
_entity_poly.type
_entity_poly.pdbx_seq_one_letter_code
_entity_poly.pdbx_strand_id
1 'polypeptide(L)'
;MYDKEKQNVTLNIAGEQVKTVINRSEEEELRKIEKQVTGLWKQWKQMNPSKTDSQVLAMVAFQYAKLYYDELLAGEKREAALQSFIKTYEERLNKIVIDV
;
A
#
# COMPACT_ATOMS: atom_id res chain seq x y z
N MET A 1 13.55 -25.82 -17.92
CA MET A 1 14.23 -24.79 -17.11
C MET A 1 13.33 -24.55 -15.90
N TYR A 2 13.71 -24.97 -14.70
CA TYR A 2 12.94 -24.66 -13.48
C TYR A 2 13.16 -23.18 -13.17
N ASP A 3 12.09 -22.40 -13.20
CA ASP A 3 12.10 -20.99 -12.79
C ASP A 3 12.35 -20.93 -11.27
N LYS A 4 13.64 -20.96 -10.87
CA LYS A 4 14.07 -21.05 -9.45
C LYS A 4 13.62 -19.85 -8.61
N GLU A 5 13.11 -18.81 -9.24
CA GLU A 5 12.65 -17.59 -8.59
C GLU A 5 11.18 -17.68 -8.15
N LYS A 6 10.35 -18.50 -8.81
CA LYS A 6 8.92 -18.57 -8.51
C LYS A 6 8.56 -19.78 -7.64
N GLN A 7 7.58 -19.59 -6.76
CA GLN A 7 7.05 -20.65 -5.92
C GLN A 7 5.54 -20.53 -5.71
N ASN A 8 4.90 -21.67 -5.50
CA ASN A 8 3.50 -21.72 -5.07
C ASN A 8 3.44 -21.47 -3.56
N VAL A 9 2.57 -20.57 -3.13
CA VAL A 9 2.29 -20.33 -1.72
C VAL A 9 0.78 -20.36 -1.46
N THR A 10 0.44 -20.72 -0.23
CA THR A 10 -0.90 -20.56 0.31
C THR A 10 -0.84 -19.50 1.40
N LEU A 11 -1.58 -18.42 1.22
CA LEU A 11 -1.79 -17.37 2.21
C LEU A 11 -3.08 -17.67 2.97
N ASN A 12 -3.10 -17.43 4.28
CA ASN A 12 -4.29 -17.52 5.12
C ASN A 12 -4.77 -16.10 5.48
N ILE A 13 -5.75 -15.61 4.73
CA ILE A 13 -6.30 -14.27 4.90
C ILE A 13 -7.64 -14.41 5.61
N ALA A 14 -7.70 -13.99 6.88
CA ALA A 14 -8.93 -14.03 7.67
C ALA A 14 -9.61 -15.43 7.75
N GLY A 15 -8.83 -16.51 7.67
CA GLY A 15 -9.36 -17.88 7.67
C GLY A 15 -9.56 -18.47 6.27
N GLU A 16 -9.49 -17.65 5.22
CA GLU A 16 -9.61 -18.07 3.83
C GLU A 16 -8.24 -18.40 3.23
N GLN A 17 -8.16 -19.55 2.55
CA GLN A 17 -6.94 -19.98 1.86
C GLN A 17 -6.87 -19.42 0.46
N VAL A 18 -5.88 -18.55 0.22
CA VAL A 18 -5.60 -17.99 -1.10
C VAL A 18 -4.34 -18.62 -1.66
N LYS A 19 -4.49 -19.41 -2.73
CA LYS A 19 -3.36 -20.03 -3.44
C LYS A 19 -2.88 -19.10 -4.55
N THR A 20 -1.58 -18.83 -4.58
CA THR A 20 -0.99 -17.95 -5.60
C THR A 20 0.46 -18.35 -5.89
N VAL A 21 1.02 -17.79 -6.97
CA VAL A 21 2.42 -17.94 -7.38
C VAL A 21 3.11 -16.60 -7.16
N ILE A 22 4.25 -16.63 -6.46
CA ILE A 22 5.00 -15.43 -6.09
C ILE A 22 6.47 -15.61 -6.42
N ASN A 23 7.22 -14.51 -6.48
CA ASN A 23 8.67 -14.59 -6.42
C ASN A 23 9.09 -14.94 -4.98
N ARG A 24 10.13 -15.76 -4.82
CA ARG A 24 10.66 -16.15 -3.51
C ARG A 24 11.08 -14.96 -2.66
N SER A 25 11.59 -13.91 -3.30
CA SER A 25 11.98 -12.65 -2.64
C SER A 25 10.79 -11.92 -2.00
N GLU A 26 9.57 -12.15 -2.47
CA GLU A 26 8.36 -11.46 -1.99
C GLU A 26 7.73 -12.17 -0.79
N GLU A 27 8.12 -13.41 -0.47
CA GLU A 27 7.41 -14.20 0.52
C GLU A 27 7.41 -13.52 1.90
N GLU A 28 8.55 -13.02 2.35
CA GLU A 28 8.62 -12.39 3.67
C GLU A 28 7.67 -11.19 3.80
N GLU A 29 7.61 -10.34 2.77
CA GLU A 29 6.71 -9.19 2.72
C GLU A 29 5.25 -9.62 2.69
N LEU A 30 4.90 -10.59 1.85
CA LEU A 30 3.54 -11.11 1.75
C LEU A 30 3.07 -11.77 3.05
N ARG A 31 3.96 -12.46 3.78
CA ARG A 31 3.63 -13.02 5.11
C ARG A 31 3.38 -11.92 6.14
N LYS A 32 4.07 -10.78 6.06
CA LYS A 32 3.79 -9.62 6.94
C LYS A 32 2.42 -9.04 6.61
N ILE A 33 2.10 -8.85 5.33
CA ILE A 33 0.79 -8.36 4.87
C ILE A 33 -0.33 -9.32 5.30
N GLU A 34 -0.15 -10.63 5.11
CA GLU A 34 -1.08 -11.68 5.56
C GLU A 34 -1.41 -11.53 7.05
N LYS A 35 -0.38 -11.37 7.90
CA LYS A 35 -0.55 -11.17 9.35
C LYS A 35 -1.28 -9.87 9.67
N GLN A 36 -0.98 -8.78 8.98
CA GLN A 36 -1.62 -7.48 9.22
C GLN A 36 -3.10 -7.49 8.84
N VAL A 37 -3.45 -7.99 7.65
CA VAL A 37 -4.83 -8.10 7.18
C VAL A 37 -5.64 -9.00 8.12
N THR A 38 -5.11 -10.18 8.45
CA THR A 38 -5.78 -11.13 9.36
C THR A 38 -5.90 -10.56 10.79
N GLY A 39 -4.90 -9.82 11.27
CA GLY A 39 -4.93 -9.16 12.58
C GLY A 39 -6.03 -8.11 12.66
N LEU A 40 -6.12 -7.22 11.66
CA LEU A 40 -7.15 -6.19 11.59
C LEU A 40 -8.55 -6.81 11.50
N TRP A 41 -8.72 -7.82 10.65
CA TRP A 41 -9.98 -8.55 10.53
C TRP A 41 -10.40 -9.16 11.88
N LYS A 42 -9.48 -9.83 12.60
CA LYS A 42 -9.78 -10.43 13.92
C LYS A 42 -10.25 -9.37 14.91
N GLN A 43 -9.53 -8.26 15.00
CA GLN A 43 -9.87 -7.15 15.90
C GLN A 43 -11.26 -6.60 15.58
N TRP A 44 -11.56 -6.36 14.30
CA TRP A 44 -12.85 -5.80 13.90
C TRP A 44 -14.00 -6.79 14.04
N LYS A 45 -13.74 -8.08 13.83
CA LYS A 45 -14.71 -9.13 14.09
C LYS A 45 -15.07 -9.22 15.57
N GLN A 46 -14.08 -9.12 16.46
CA GLN A 46 -14.30 -9.07 17.91
C GLN A 46 -15.13 -7.85 18.32
N MET A 47 -14.88 -6.68 17.73
CA MET A 47 -15.62 -5.45 18.00
C MET A 47 -17.03 -5.45 17.40
N ASN A 48 -17.26 -6.21 16.33
CA ASN A 48 -18.52 -6.24 15.58
C ASN A 48 -19.06 -7.67 15.46
N PRO A 49 -19.45 -8.33 16.56
CA PRO A 49 -19.86 -9.74 16.53
C PRO A 49 -21.11 -10.00 15.69
N SER A 50 -21.96 -8.98 15.48
CA SER A 50 -23.16 -9.06 14.63
C SER A 50 -22.88 -9.01 13.13
N LYS A 51 -21.68 -8.60 12.70
CA LYS A 51 -21.31 -8.56 11.28
C LYS A 51 -20.86 -9.91 10.79
N THR A 52 -21.19 -10.25 9.55
CA THR A 52 -20.67 -11.46 8.91
C THR A 52 -19.19 -11.31 8.58
N ASP A 53 -18.49 -12.43 8.39
CA ASP A 53 -17.05 -12.41 8.08
C ASP A 53 -16.77 -11.67 6.76
N SER A 54 -17.66 -11.84 5.78
CA SER A 54 -17.65 -11.10 4.52
C SER A 54 -17.80 -9.59 4.72
N GLN A 55 -18.71 -9.15 5.60
CA GLN A 55 -18.87 -7.72 5.90
C GLN A 55 -17.61 -7.13 6.54
N VAL A 56 -17.00 -7.84 7.48
CA VAL A 56 -15.75 -7.39 8.12
C VAL A 56 -14.60 -7.38 7.10
N LEU A 57 -14.50 -8.38 6.23
CA LEU A 57 -13.53 -8.39 5.12
C LEU A 57 -13.74 -7.23 4.15
N ALA A 58 -14.98 -6.90 3.79
CA ALA A 58 -15.28 -5.75 2.93
C ALA A 58 -14.84 -4.43 3.59
N MET A 59 -15.04 -4.28 4.89
CA MET A 59 -14.54 -3.12 5.64
C MET A 59 -13.00 -3.07 5.59
N VAL A 60 -12.32 -4.19 5.82
CA VAL A 60 -10.86 -4.28 5.78
C VAL A 60 -10.34 -3.89 4.40
N ALA A 61 -10.92 -4.45 3.32
CA ALA A 61 -10.57 -4.11 1.95
C ALA A 61 -10.75 -2.61 1.67
N PHE A 62 -11.88 -2.04 2.08
CA PHE A 62 -12.14 -0.60 1.94
C PHE A 62 -11.11 0.26 2.67
N GLN A 63 -10.72 -0.13 3.89
CA GLN A 63 -9.73 0.61 4.68
C GLN A 63 -8.35 0.62 4.01
N TYR A 64 -7.89 -0.54 3.50
CA TYR A 64 -6.62 -0.60 2.77
C TYR A 64 -6.68 0.19 1.45
N ALA A 65 -7.80 0.13 0.72
CA ALA A 65 -7.99 0.93 -0.48
C ALA A 65 -7.96 2.44 -0.17
N LYS A 66 -8.63 2.87 0.90
CA LYS A 66 -8.60 4.26 1.36
C LYS A 66 -7.18 4.70 1.71
N LEU A 67 -6.42 3.90 2.46
CA LEU A 67 -5.04 4.21 2.83
C LEU A 67 -4.15 4.36 1.60
N TYR A 68 -4.30 3.48 0.59
CA TYR A 68 -3.60 3.59 -0.67
C TYR A 68 -3.92 4.91 -1.39
N TYR A 69 -5.20 5.28 -1.49
CA TYR A 69 -5.62 6.53 -2.12
C TYR A 69 -5.13 7.77 -1.37
N ASP A 70 -5.18 7.76 -0.04
CA ASP A 70 -4.69 8.86 0.79
C ASP A 70 -3.18 9.09 0.56
N GLU A 71 -2.38 8.01 0.49
CA GLU A 71 -0.94 8.10 0.24
C GLU A 71 -0.64 8.57 -1.19
N LEU A 72 -1.40 8.09 -2.18
CA LEU A 72 -1.27 8.55 -3.58
C LEU A 72 -1.49 10.06 -3.68
N LEU A 73 -2.58 10.57 -3.10
CA LEU A 73 -2.89 12.00 -3.09
C LEU A 73 -1.84 12.82 -2.32
N ALA A 74 -1.31 12.28 -1.22
CA ALA A 74 -0.20 12.92 -0.50
C ALA A 74 1.09 12.96 -1.32
N GLY A 75 1.36 11.92 -2.11
CA GLY A 75 2.44 11.88 -3.10
C GLY A 75 2.31 12.98 -4.15
N GLU A 76 1.14 13.10 -4.79
CA GLU A 76 0.87 14.12 -5.80
C GLU A 76 1.05 15.55 -5.25
N LYS A 77 0.56 15.81 -4.03
CA LYS A 77 0.75 17.11 -3.37
C LYS A 77 2.22 17.42 -3.09
N ARG A 78 3.00 16.43 -2.67
CA ARG A 78 4.45 16.58 -2.43
C ARG A 78 5.18 16.89 -3.73
N GLU A 79 4.87 16.18 -4.81
CA GLU A 79 5.46 16.44 -6.13
C GLU A 79 5.13 17.84 -6.64
N ALA A 80 3.86 18.28 -6.55
CA ALA A 80 3.47 19.63 -6.93
C ALA A 80 4.20 20.71 -6.10
N ALA A 81 4.40 20.47 -4.80
CA ALA A 81 5.16 21.37 -3.95
C ALA A 81 6.65 21.44 -4.37
N LEU A 82 7.27 20.32 -4.71
CA LEU A 82 8.65 20.28 -5.21
C LEU A 82 8.80 21.01 -6.54
N GLN A 83 7.88 20.78 -7.49
CA GLN A 83 7.89 21.47 -8.78
C GLN A 83 7.73 22.99 -8.63
N SER A 84 6.83 23.43 -7.76
CA SER A 84 6.66 24.87 -7.49
C SER A 84 7.89 25.48 -6.81
N PHE A 85 8.55 24.74 -5.91
CA PHE A 85 9.81 25.15 -5.31
C PHE A 85 10.93 25.29 -6.34
N ILE A 86 11.13 24.29 -7.22
CA ILE A 86 12.14 24.31 -8.29
C ILE A 86 11.91 25.51 -9.20
N LYS A 87 10.68 25.71 -9.69
CA LYS A 87 10.33 26.85 -10.54
C LYS A 87 10.66 28.18 -9.87
N THR A 88 10.30 28.34 -8.59
CA THR A 88 10.61 29.56 -7.83
C THR A 88 12.11 29.79 -7.70
N TYR A 89 12.89 28.72 -7.53
CA TYR A 89 14.34 28.78 -7.43
C TYR A 89 14.98 29.17 -8.77
N GLU A 90 14.53 28.59 -9.88
CA GLU A 90 14.98 28.94 -11.24
C GLU A 90 14.68 30.40 -11.58
N GLU A 91 13.48 30.88 -11.26
CA GLU A 91 13.11 32.29 -11.46
C GLU A 91 14.02 33.25 -10.67
N ARG A 92 14.42 32.86 -9.44
CA ARG A 92 15.36 33.66 -8.64
C ARG A 92 16.77 33.65 -9.22
N LEU A 93 17.26 32.49 -9.67
CA LEU A 93 18.57 32.40 -10.32
C LEU A 93 18.62 33.24 -11.60
N ASN A 94 17.59 33.16 -12.44
CA ASN A 94 17.51 33.96 -13.67
C ASN A 94 17.58 35.46 -13.36
N LYS A 95 16.92 35.94 -12.31
CA LYS A 95 17.01 37.35 -11.90
C LYS A 95 18.42 37.75 -11.51
N ILE A 96 19.14 36.91 -10.77
CA ILE A 96 20.52 37.20 -10.34
C ILE A 96 21.49 37.23 -11.54
N VAL A 97 21.29 36.35 -12.52
CA VAL A 97 22.18 36.26 -13.71
C VAL A 97 21.92 37.40 -14.70
N ILE A 98 20.70 37.93 -14.76
CA ILE A 98 20.34 39.03 -15.67
C ILE A 98 20.68 40.41 -15.07
N ASP A 99 20.79 40.54 -13.74
CA ASP A 99 21.21 41.78 -13.05
C ASP A 99 22.76 41.98 -12.98
N VAL A 100 23.54 41.21 -13.77
CA VAL A 100 25.00 41.35 -13.96
C VAL A 100 25.30 41.64 -15.43
#